data_AF-A0A7Z9W7T9-F1
#
_entry.id   AF-A0A7Z9W7T9-F1
#
_cell.length_a   1.000
_cell.length_b   1.000
_cell.length_c   1.000
_cell.angle_alpha   90.00
_cell.angle_beta   90.00
_cell.angle_gamma   90.00
#
_symmetry.space_group_name_H-M   'P 1'
#
loop_
_entity.id
_entity.type
_entity.pdbx_description
1 polymer ?
#
loop_
_entity_poly.entity_id
_entity_poly.type
_entity_poly.pdbx_seq_one_letter_code
_entity_poly.pdbx_strand_id
1 'polypeptide(L)'
;MMDFLGLFIICVKVLVVFTGTMVTVLMMVYAERRVSAFMQGRLGPNRVGPQGLLQPIADGIKFLMKEDIIPEGVNKPIYLLAPAMLLIPALMTFAVIPFGTTITLLGREVPLQVADLNVGILYILALTSIGVYGLVLAGWASNSKYSLIGGLRSSAQLISYELAMGLSVVSIILLAGSLKLSVIVEDQQGYLLSWNVFKQPVAFLIFLVSVYAETNRLPFDLTEA
;
A
#
# COMPACT_ATOMS: atom_id res chain seq x y z
N MET A 1 0.55 30.92 -10.13
CA MET A 1 1.97 30.63 -10.44
C MET A 1 2.55 29.98 -9.19
N MET A 2 3.16 28.80 -9.26
CA MET A 2 3.69 28.16 -8.04
C MET A 2 4.92 28.95 -7.57
N ASP A 3 4.77 29.66 -6.46
CA ASP A 3 5.90 30.31 -5.80
C ASP A 3 6.95 29.26 -5.42
N PHE A 4 8.24 29.64 -5.41
CA PHE A 4 9.34 28.76 -4.97
C PHE A 4 9.08 28.15 -3.57
N LEU A 5 8.45 28.93 -2.68
CA LEU A 5 8.00 28.49 -1.36
C LEU A 5 6.95 27.37 -1.43
N GLY A 6 6.01 27.45 -2.39
CA GLY A 6 4.99 26.42 -2.59
C GLY A 6 5.58 25.10 -3.06
N LEU A 7 6.54 25.15 -4.00
CA LEU A 7 7.28 23.97 -4.45
C LEU A 7 8.08 23.34 -3.30
N PHE A 8 8.75 24.17 -2.49
CA PHE A 8 9.47 23.71 -1.31
C PHE A 8 8.55 23.00 -0.30
N ILE A 9 7.38 23.56 0.00
CA ILE A 9 6.40 22.93 0.90
C ILE A 9 5.95 21.57 0.36
N ILE A 10 5.68 21.45 -0.95
CA ILE A 10 5.28 20.17 -1.57
C ILE A 10 6.42 19.14 -1.44
N CYS A 11 7.66 19.52 -1.74
CA CYS A 11 8.81 18.62 -1.58
C CYS A 11 8.96 18.14 -0.13
N VAL A 12 8.81 19.04 0.85
CA VAL A 12 8.85 18.67 2.27
C VAL A 12 7.70 17.72 2.63
N LYS A 13 6.48 17.96 2.16
CA LYS A 13 5.34 17.05 2.37
C LYS A 13 5.62 15.65 1.83
N VAL A 14 6.10 15.57 0.57
CA VAL A 14 6.42 14.29 -0.07
C VAL A 14 7.49 13.56 0.74
N LEU A 15 8.54 14.25 1.18
CA LEU A 15 9.59 13.65 2.00
C LEU A 15 9.06 13.16 3.35
N VAL A 16 8.23 13.95 4.04
CA VAL A 16 7.63 13.56 5.32
C VAL A 16 6.72 12.34 5.16
N VAL A 17 5.85 12.32 4.15
CA VAL A 17 4.97 11.17 3.88
C VAL A 17 5.79 9.94 3.50
N PHE A 18 6.76 10.07 2.61
CA PHE A 18 7.64 8.97 2.21
C PHE A 18 8.41 8.38 3.40
N THR A 19 9.06 9.23 4.20
CA THR A 19 9.79 8.79 5.41
C THR A 19 8.83 8.18 6.42
N GLY A 20 7.65 8.77 6.64
CA GLY A 20 6.62 8.23 7.52
C GLY A 20 6.14 6.84 7.11
N THR A 21 5.87 6.63 5.82
CA THR A 21 5.50 5.32 5.27
C THR A 21 6.63 4.31 5.45
N MET A 22 7.88 4.67 5.15
CA MET A 22 9.03 3.76 5.32
C MET A 22 9.26 3.37 6.79
N VAL A 23 9.16 4.33 7.72
CA VAL A 23 9.24 4.04 9.16
C VAL A 23 8.10 3.12 9.61
N THR A 24 6.89 3.35 9.09
CA THR A 24 5.73 2.49 9.39
C THR A 24 5.98 1.06 8.90
N VAL A 25 6.52 0.87 7.70
CA VAL A 25 6.88 -0.46 7.18
C VAL A 25 7.90 -1.16 8.10
N LEU A 26 8.96 -0.47 8.52
CA LEU A 26 9.96 -1.05 9.43
C LEU A 26 9.33 -1.48 10.77
N MET A 27 8.45 -0.65 11.32
CA MET A 27 7.72 -0.95 12.55
C MET A 27 6.73 -2.10 12.38
N MET A 28 6.04 -2.19 11.24
CA MET A 28 5.11 -3.28 10.94
C MET A 28 5.82 -4.62 10.80
N VAL A 29 7.01 -4.67 10.15
CA VAL A 29 7.83 -5.88 10.07
C VAL A 29 8.26 -6.36 11.47
N TYR A 30 8.66 -5.43 12.34
CA TYR A 30 8.97 -5.75 13.73
C TYR A 30 7.75 -6.25 14.50
N ALA A 31 6.60 -5.56 14.34
CA ALA A 31 5.34 -5.91 14.99
C ALA A 31 4.87 -7.30 14.56
N GLU A 32 4.89 -7.62 13.27
CA GLU A 32 4.51 -8.94 12.74
C GLU A 32 5.32 -10.06 13.39
N ARG A 33 6.64 -9.90 13.51
CA ARG A 33 7.52 -10.89 14.18
C ARG A 33 7.24 -11.03 15.67
N ARG A 34 6.92 -9.94 16.34
CA ARG A 34 6.58 -9.93 17.78
C ARG A 34 5.22 -10.56 18.05
N VAL A 35 4.21 -10.18 17.28
CA VAL A 35 2.83 -10.65 17.42
C VAL A 35 2.72 -12.12 17.02
N SER A 36 3.36 -12.55 15.93
CA SER A 36 3.40 -13.97 15.54
C SER A 36 4.10 -14.84 16.58
N ALA A 37 5.24 -14.39 17.13
CA ALA A 37 5.92 -15.08 18.22
C ALA A 37 5.04 -15.20 19.47
N PHE A 38 4.36 -14.11 19.85
CA PHE A 38 3.44 -14.10 20.99
C PHE A 38 2.28 -15.09 20.80
N MET A 39 1.63 -15.11 19.63
CA MET A 39 0.56 -16.07 19.31
C MET A 39 1.04 -17.52 19.37
N GLN A 40 2.31 -17.76 19.02
CA GLN A 40 2.94 -19.08 19.04
C GLN A 40 3.53 -19.47 20.41
N GLY A 41 3.34 -18.64 21.45
CA GLY A 41 3.89 -18.91 22.79
C GLY A 41 5.43 -18.85 22.86
N ARG A 42 6.09 -18.19 21.91
CA ARG A 42 7.55 -18.00 21.89
C ARG A 42 7.93 -16.53 22.00
N LEU A 43 9.18 -16.28 22.38
CA LEU A 43 9.70 -14.91 22.45
C LEU A 43 10.07 -14.40 21.05
N GLY A 44 9.66 -13.16 20.75
CA GLY A 44 10.05 -12.45 19.53
C GLY A 44 11.52 -12.03 19.48
N PRO A 45 11.91 -11.19 18.50
CA PRO A 45 13.28 -10.66 18.39
C PRO A 45 13.69 -9.94 19.69
N ASN A 46 14.75 -10.40 20.35
CA ASN A 46 15.21 -9.88 21.66
C ASN A 46 16.71 -9.51 21.70
N ARG A 47 17.43 -9.60 20.57
CA ARG A 47 18.90 -9.57 20.55
C ARG A 47 19.49 -8.29 19.96
N VAL A 48 18.94 -7.78 18.86
CA VAL A 48 19.51 -6.65 18.12
C VAL A 48 18.90 -5.33 18.64
N GLY A 49 19.58 -4.68 19.58
CA GLY A 49 19.10 -3.47 20.26
C GLY A 49 18.12 -3.76 21.41
N PRO A 50 17.60 -2.71 22.09
CA PRO A 50 16.61 -2.89 23.15
C PRO A 50 15.36 -3.56 22.58
N GLN A 51 15.00 -4.73 23.12
CA GLN A 51 13.87 -5.52 22.64
C GLN A 51 13.92 -5.86 21.13
N GLY A 52 15.09 -5.89 20.48
CA GLY A 52 15.16 -6.24 19.05
C GLY A 52 14.69 -5.14 18.09
N LEU A 53 14.51 -3.90 18.54
CA LEU A 53 14.00 -2.80 17.73
C LEU A 53 14.90 -2.46 16.52
N LEU A 54 16.20 -2.76 16.62
CA LEU A 54 17.16 -2.49 15.54
C LEU A 54 17.19 -3.61 14.49
N GLN A 55 16.39 -4.68 14.66
CA GLN A 55 16.36 -5.81 13.72
C GLN A 55 15.94 -5.43 12.29
N PRO A 56 14.87 -4.64 12.04
CA PRO A 56 14.49 -4.25 10.68
C PRO A 56 15.58 -3.44 9.97
N ILE A 57 16.33 -2.63 10.72
CA ILE A 57 17.46 -1.85 10.18
C ILE A 57 18.59 -2.80 9.76
N ALA A 58 18.92 -3.78 10.59
CA ALA A 58 19.93 -4.79 10.26
C ALA A 58 19.55 -5.60 9.01
N ASP A 59 18.26 -5.96 8.87
CA ASP A 59 17.76 -6.65 7.69
C ASP A 59 17.84 -5.76 6.43
N GLY A 60 17.54 -4.46 6.55
CA GLY A 60 17.71 -3.50 5.47
C GLY A 60 19.15 -3.38 4.98
N ILE A 61 20.11 -3.25 5.92
CA ILE A 61 21.55 -3.22 5.58
C ILE A 61 21.96 -4.54 4.90
N LYS A 62 21.49 -5.68 5.42
CA LYS A 62 21.74 -6.99 4.82
C LYS A 62 21.24 -7.06 3.38
N PHE A 63 20.05 -6.54 3.08
CA PHE A 63 19.51 -6.55 1.73
C PHE A 63 20.33 -5.66 0.77
N LEU A 64 20.80 -4.50 1.22
CA LEU A 64 21.65 -3.61 0.40
C LEU A 64 23.03 -4.21 0.09
N MET A 65 23.57 -5.02 1.01
CA MET A 65 24.86 -5.69 0.81
C MET A 65 24.73 -7.04 0.12
N LYS A 66 23.50 -7.51 -0.12
CA LYS A 66 23.26 -8.81 -0.75
C LYS A 66 23.55 -8.69 -2.24
N GLU A 67 24.16 -9.73 -2.78
CA GLU A 67 24.42 -9.83 -4.21
C GLU A 67 23.11 -9.99 -4.99
N ASP A 68 22.91 -9.10 -5.97
CA ASP A 68 21.79 -9.16 -6.91
C ASP A 68 22.13 -10.10 -8.08
N ILE A 69 21.63 -11.34 -8.01
CA ILE A 69 21.85 -12.35 -9.03
C ILE A 69 20.74 -12.26 -10.08
N ILE A 70 21.11 -12.00 -11.34
CA ILE A 70 20.20 -12.05 -12.48
C ILE A 70 20.41 -13.38 -13.21
N PRO A 71 19.41 -14.29 -13.26
CA PRO A 71 19.58 -15.59 -13.91
C PRO A 71 19.87 -15.48 -15.41
N GLU A 72 20.57 -16.46 -15.97
CA GLU A 72 20.79 -16.53 -17.41
C GLU A 72 19.49 -16.90 -18.15
N GLY A 73 19.25 -16.28 -19.31
CA GLY A 73 18.05 -16.53 -20.13
C GLY A 73 16.80 -15.75 -19.71
N VAL A 74 16.87 -14.85 -18.73
CA VAL A 74 15.75 -13.95 -18.36
C VAL A 74 15.67 -12.72 -19.27
N ASN A 75 14.47 -12.18 -19.41
CA ASN A 75 14.29 -10.87 -20.05
C ASN A 75 14.74 -9.76 -19.10
N LYS A 76 16.01 -9.35 -19.22
CA LYS A 76 16.67 -8.38 -18.31
C LYS A 76 15.88 -7.09 -18.07
N PRO A 77 15.39 -6.34 -19.08
CA PRO A 77 14.70 -5.08 -18.81
C PRO A 77 13.39 -5.29 -18.04
N ILE A 78 12.61 -6.32 -18.37
CA ILE A 78 11.34 -6.59 -17.69
C ILE A 78 11.59 -7.15 -16.28
N TYR A 79 12.59 -8.01 -16.12
CA TYR A 79 12.99 -8.56 -14.82
C TYR A 79 13.39 -7.46 -13.83
N LEU A 80 14.11 -6.43 -14.29
CA LEU A 80 14.51 -5.29 -13.47
C LEU A 80 13.37 -4.29 -13.22
N LEU A 81 12.47 -4.10 -14.19
CA LEU A 81 11.34 -3.17 -14.06
C LEU A 81 10.19 -3.73 -13.24
N ALA A 82 9.97 -5.04 -13.24
CA ALA A 82 8.81 -5.64 -12.58
C ALA A 82 8.71 -5.34 -11.07
N PRO A 83 9.80 -5.40 -10.27
CA PRO A 83 9.76 -4.96 -8.87
C PRO A 83 9.43 -3.46 -8.72
N ALA A 84 9.92 -2.61 -9.62
CA ALA A 84 9.62 -1.18 -9.60
C ALA A 84 8.13 -0.90 -9.91
N MET A 85 7.54 -1.68 -10.82
CA MET A 85 6.11 -1.61 -11.15
C MET A 85 5.20 -2.01 -9.99
N LEU A 86 5.70 -2.76 -9.00
CA LEU A 86 4.97 -3.06 -7.76
C LEU A 86 5.15 -1.95 -6.71
N LEU A 87 6.39 -1.48 -6.54
CA LEU A 87 6.74 -0.52 -5.49
C LEU A 87 6.21 0.90 -5.78
N ILE A 88 6.32 1.38 -7.02
CA ILE A 88 5.96 2.76 -7.37
C ILE A 88 4.47 3.03 -7.15
N PRO A 89 3.53 2.21 -7.67
CA PRO A 89 2.11 2.43 -7.41
C PRO A 89 1.77 2.35 -5.92
N ALA A 90 2.37 1.41 -5.18
CA ALA A 90 2.13 1.25 -3.75
C ALA A 90 2.54 2.49 -2.93
N LEU A 91 3.60 3.19 -3.32
CA LEU A 91 4.00 4.45 -2.69
C LEU A 91 3.15 5.63 -3.16
N MET A 92 2.73 5.63 -4.42
CA MET A 92 1.94 6.71 -5.03
C MET A 92 0.51 6.80 -4.49
N THR A 93 -0.09 5.71 -4.00
CA THR A 93 -1.44 5.71 -3.39
C THR A 93 -1.50 6.60 -2.14
N PHE A 94 -0.42 6.66 -1.35
CA PHE A 94 -0.32 7.52 -0.15
C PHE A 94 -0.36 9.02 -0.46
N ALA A 95 -0.13 9.44 -1.71
CA ALA A 95 -0.18 10.85 -2.07
C ALA A 95 -1.58 11.47 -1.92
N VAL A 96 -2.63 10.66 -2.06
CA VAL A 96 -4.02 11.14 -2.11
C VAL A 96 -4.75 10.89 -0.79
N ILE A 97 -4.17 10.14 0.14
CA ILE A 97 -4.80 9.87 1.44
C ILE A 97 -4.72 11.12 2.33
N PRO A 98 -5.85 11.66 2.83
CA PRO A 98 -5.83 12.76 3.77
C PRO A 98 -5.46 12.27 5.18
N PHE A 99 -4.39 12.83 5.77
CA PHE A 99 -3.93 12.45 7.12
C PHE A 99 -4.56 13.29 8.24
N GLY A 100 -5.21 14.40 7.90
CA GLY A 100 -5.85 15.27 8.87
C GLY A 100 -6.36 16.56 8.25
N THR A 101 -6.77 17.49 9.11
CA THR A 101 -7.27 18.80 8.72
C THR A 101 -6.14 19.71 8.21
N THR A 102 -6.53 20.79 7.54
CA THR A 102 -5.61 21.83 7.09
C THR A 102 -4.92 22.50 8.28
N ILE A 103 -3.59 22.56 8.25
CA ILE A 103 -2.79 23.28 9.25
C ILE A 103 -2.37 24.62 8.66
N THR A 104 -2.49 25.69 9.45
CA THR A 104 -1.91 26.99 9.10
C THR A 104 -0.41 27.00 9.41
N LEU A 105 0.43 26.93 8.38
CA LEU A 105 1.87 27.04 8.50
C LEU A 105 2.35 28.31 7.77
N LEU A 106 3.15 29.14 8.45
CA LEU A 106 3.74 30.36 7.87
C LEU A 106 2.70 31.30 7.22
N GLY A 107 1.51 31.40 7.82
CA GLY A 107 0.40 32.23 7.30
C GLY A 107 -0.31 31.66 6.07
N ARG A 108 -0.02 30.41 5.67
CA ARG A 108 -0.71 29.71 4.59
C ARG A 108 -1.44 28.47 5.12
N GLU A 109 -2.60 28.20 4.54
CA GLU A 109 -3.35 26.97 4.77
C GLU A 109 -2.71 25.82 3.99
N VAL A 110 -2.18 24.84 4.72
CA VAL A 110 -1.47 23.69 4.18
C VAL A 110 -2.30 22.43 4.49
N PRO A 111 -2.99 21.83 3.50
CA PRO A 111 -3.73 20.60 3.72
C PRO A 111 -2.76 19.45 4.06
N LEU A 112 -3.11 18.61 5.04
CA LEU A 112 -2.36 17.39 5.40
C LEU A 112 -2.60 16.24 4.41
N GLN A 113 -2.45 16.57 3.14
CA GLN A 113 -2.57 15.69 1.97
C GLN A 113 -1.55 16.19 0.95
N VAL A 114 -0.93 15.27 0.21
CA VAL A 114 0.07 15.66 -0.81
C VAL A 114 -0.65 16.23 -2.03
N ALA A 115 -1.69 15.54 -2.52
CA ALA A 115 -2.52 15.99 -3.63
C ALA A 115 -4.01 15.69 -3.38
N ASP A 116 -4.85 16.73 -3.39
CA ASP A 116 -6.31 16.57 -3.40
C ASP A 116 -6.80 16.47 -4.85
N LEU A 117 -7.05 15.24 -5.30
CA LEU A 117 -7.52 14.96 -6.66
C LEU A 117 -9.04 14.84 -6.69
N ASN A 118 -9.67 15.45 -7.71
CA ASN A 118 -11.12 15.32 -7.97
C ASN A 118 -11.56 13.85 -8.13
N VAL A 119 -10.66 12.99 -8.62
CA VAL A 119 -10.89 11.57 -8.90
C VAL A 119 -10.02 10.69 -7.98
N GLY A 120 -9.92 11.04 -6.70
CA GLY A 120 -8.98 10.41 -5.76
C GLY A 120 -9.16 8.90 -5.60
N ILE A 121 -10.41 8.41 -5.52
CA ILE A 121 -10.67 6.97 -5.45
C ILE A 121 -10.26 6.25 -6.74
N LEU A 122 -10.62 6.80 -7.90
CA LEU A 122 -10.29 6.19 -9.19
C LEU A 122 -8.78 6.16 -9.41
N TYR A 123 -8.06 7.15 -8.91
CA TYR A 123 -6.60 7.16 -8.90
C TYR A 123 -6.02 5.99 -8.10
N ILE A 124 -6.55 5.71 -6.90
CA ILE A 124 -6.10 4.56 -6.11
C ILE A 124 -6.38 3.24 -6.85
N LEU A 125 -7.61 3.06 -7.35
CA LEU A 125 -7.99 1.85 -8.09
C LEU A 125 -7.14 1.66 -9.36
N ALA A 126 -6.82 2.73 -10.08
CA ALA A 126 -5.95 2.64 -11.25
C ALA A 126 -4.52 2.20 -10.89
N LEU A 127 -3.99 2.68 -9.76
CA LEU A 127 -2.65 2.30 -9.30
C LEU A 127 -2.58 0.87 -8.79
N THR A 128 -3.60 0.39 -8.07
CA THR A 128 -3.67 -1.01 -7.61
C THR A 128 -3.68 -1.96 -8.82
N SER A 129 -4.43 -1.62 -9.87
CA SER A 129 -4.48 -2.43 -11.10
C SER A 129 -3.12 -2.52 -11.79
N ILE A 130 -2.34 -1.44 -11.80
CA ILE A 130 -0.97 -1.43 -12.36
C ILE A 130 -0.05 -2.37 -11.58
N GLY A 131 -0.22 -2.47 -10.25
CA GLY A 131 0.53 -3.39 -9.40
C GLY A 131 0.38 -4.85 -9.84
N VAL A 132 -0.83 -5.28 -10.22
CA VAL A 132 -1.09 -6.65 -10.68
C VAL A 132 -0.28 -7.01 -11.93
N TYR A 133 -0.09 -6.06 -12.85
CA TYR A 133 0.77 -6.28 -14.03
C TYR A 133 2.22 -6.52 -13.65
N GLY A 134 2.73 -5.87 -12.60
CA GLY A 134 4.08 -6.10 -12.08
C GLY A 134 4.32 -7.55 -11.67
N LEU A 135 3.32 -8.19 -11.01
CA LEU A 135 3.39 -9.60 -10.62
C LEU A 135 3.43 -10.56 -11.82
N VAL A 136 2.57 -10.34 -12.82
CA VAL A 136 2.54 -11.17 -14.04
C VAL A 136 3.85 -11.07 -14.81
N LEU A 137 4.35 -9.83 -14.98
CA LEU A 137 5.59 -9.58 -15.70
C LEU A 137 6.80 -10.14 -14.96
N ALA A 138 6.83 -10.08 -13.62
CA ALA A 138 7.86 -10.73 -12.81
C ALA A 138 7.85 -12.26 -13.02
N GLY A 139 6.67 -12.88 -12.95
CA GLY A 139 6.50 -14.32 -13.16
C GLY A 139 6.95 -14.75 -14.57
N TRP A 140 6.58 -14.00 -15.60
CA TRP A 140 6.96 -14.28 -16.98
C TRP A 140 8.45 -14.02 -17.27
N ALA A 141 9.00 -12.90 -16.77
CA ALA A 141 10.40 -12.53 -17.03
C ALA A 141 11.41 -13.48 -16.37
N SER A 142 11.01 -14.18 -15.31
CA SER A 142 11.85 -15.16 -14.59
C SER A 142 12.25 -16.39 -15.41
N ASN A 143 11.64 -16.59 -16.59
CA ASN A 143 11.91 -17.71 -17.51
C ASN A 143 11.87 -19.11 -16.84
N SER A 144 11.02 -19.28 -15.82
CA SER A 144 10.76 -20.55 -15.14
C SER A 144 9.28 -20.91 -15.22
N LYS A 145 8.97 -22.15 -15.60
CA LYS A 145 7.57 -22.63 -15.68
C LYS A 145 6.87 -22.59 -14.32
N TYR A 146 7.60 -22.85 -13.23
CA TYR A 146 7.05 -22.80 -11.87
C TYR A 146 6.66 -21.39 -11.48
N SER A 147 7.57 -20.43 -11.66
CA SER A 147 7.33 -19.02 -11.36
C SER A 147 6.24 -18.42 -12.25
N LEU A 148 6.13 -18.86 -13.51
CA LEU A 148 5.04 -18.44 -14.40
C LEU A 148 3.68 -18.95 -13.91
N ILE A 149 3.57 -20.22 -13.52
CA ILE A 149 2.30 -20.78 -13.00
C ILE A 149 1.90 -20.09 -11.68
N GLY A 150 2.86 -19.82 -10.79
CA GLY A 150 2.64 -19.05 -9.57
C GLY A 150 2.14 -17.62 -9.86
N GLY A 151 2.79 -16.91 -10.78
CA GLY A 151 2.38 -15.56 -11.20
C GLY A 151 0.99 -15.53 -11.84
N LEU A 152 0.64 -16.51 -12.68
CA LEU A 152 -0.69 -16.62 -13.30
C LEU A 152 -1.79 -16.87 -12.25
N ARG A 153 -1.54 -17.73 -11.26
CA ARG A 153 -2.48 -17.99 -10.16
C ARG A 153 -2.69 -16.75 -9.29
N SER A 154 -1.60 -16.06 -8.94
CA SER A 154 -1.65 -14.80 -8.19
C SER A 154 -2.49 -13.76 -8.91
N SER A 155 -2.21 -13.55 -10.20
CA SER A 155 -2.90 -12.55 -10.99
C SER A 155 -4.38 -12.86 -11.12
N ALA A 156 -4.74 -14.12 -11.36
CA ALA A 156 -6.15 -14.52 -11.40
C ALA A 156 -6.88 -14.23 -10.07
N GLN A 157 -6.23 -14.47 -8.92
CA GLN A 157 -6.78 -14.13 -7.62
C GLN A 157 -6.93 -12.61 -7.46
N LEU A 158 -5.85 -11.85 -7.66
CA LEU A 158 -5.82 -10.40 -7.45
C LEU A 158 -6.85 -9.67 -8.31
N ILE A 159 -6.93 -9.98 -9.61
CA ILE A 159 -7.91 -9.36 -10.53
C ILE A 159 -9.34 -9.65 -10.06
N SER A 160 -9.61 -10.87 -9.60
CA SER A 160 -10.96 -11.26 -9.16
C SER A 160 -11.40 -10.49 -7.92
N TYR A 161 -10.50 -10.33 -6.95
CA TYR A 161 -10.80 -9.60 -5.71
C TYR A 161 -10.75 -8.08 -5.89
N GLU A 162 -9.97 -7.58 -6.84
CA GLU A 162 -9.94 -6.17 -7.22
C GLU A 162 -11.28 -5.73 -7.81
N LEU A 163 -11.91 -6.55 -8.66
CA LEU A 163 -13.25 -6.27 -9.18
C LEU A 163 -14.28 -6.18 -8.04
N ALA A 164 -14.25 -7.13 -7.10
CA ALA A 164 -15.14 -7.13 -5.94
C ALA A 164 -14.88 -5.90 -5.03
N MET A 165 -13.62 -5.53 -4.84
CA MET A 165 -13.23 -4.32 -4.12
C MET A 165 -13.79 -3.07 -4.82
N GLY A 166 -13.60 -2.94 -6.13
CA GLY A 166 -14.12 -1.83 -6.91
C GLY A 166 -15.64 -1.68 -6.78
N LEU A 167 -16.40 -2.78 -6.88
CA LEU A 167 -17.86 -2.77 -6.72
C LEU A 167 -18.29 -2.35 -5.31
N SER A 168 -17.57 -2.78 -4.27
CA SER A 168 -17.87 -2.35 -2.90
C SER A 168 -17.65 -0.85 -2.70
N VAL A 169 -16.62 -0.28 -3.32
CA VAL A 169 -16.30 1.16 -3.25
C VAL A 169 -17.33 2.02 -3.99
N VAL A 170 -17.91 1.53 -5.09
CA VAL A 170 -18.99 2.23 -5.82
C VAL A 170 -20.16 2.58 -4.91
N SER A 171 -20.54 1.69 -3.99
CA SER A 171 -21.63 1.97 -3.04
C SER A 171 -21.35 3.18 -2.13
N ILE A 172 -20.09 3.36 -1.72
CA ILE A 172 -19.65 4.50 -0.89
C ILE A 172 -19.60 5.78 -1.72
N ILE A 173 -19.13 5.71 -2.97
CA ILE A 173 -19.14 6.85 -3.89
C ILE A 173 -20.57 7.38 -4.08
N LEU A 174 -21.54 6.48 -4.27
CA LEU A 174 -22.94 6.86 -4.45
C LEU A 174 -23.54 7.53 -3.21
N LEU A 175 -23.14 7.11 -2.01
CA LEU A 175 -23.57 7.75 -0.77
C LEU A 175 -22.95 9.14 -0.58
N ALA A 176 -21.65 9.28 -0.84
CA ALA A 176 -20.95 10.54 -0.65
C ALA A 176 -21.20 11.57 -1.77
N GLY A 177 -21.63 11.13 -2.95
CA GLY A 177 -21.86 11.99 -4.12
C GLY A 177 -20.58 12.63 -4.69
N SER A 178 -19.40 12.13 -4.31
CA SER A 178 -18.10 12.67 -4.71
C SER A 178 -17.05 11.57 -4.84
N LEU A 179 -16.07 11.78 -5.72
CA LEU A 179 -14.90 10.91 -5.91
C LEU A 179 -13.67 11.40 -5.14
N LYS A 180 -13.78 12.57 -4.49
CA LYS A 180 -12.72 13.15 -3.64
C LYS A 180 -12.69 12.46 -2.28
N LEU A 181 -11.51 12.00 -1.87
CA LEU A 181 -11.33 11.38 -0.55
C LEU A 181 -11.56 12.36 0.60
N SER A 182 -11.18 13.63 0.43
CA SER A 182 -11.41 14.70 1.40
C SER A 182 -12.90 14.84 1.74
N VAL A 183 -13.75 14.94 0.72
CA VAL A 183 -15.21 15.05 0.87
C VAL A 183 -15.82 13.81 1.54
N ILE A 184 -15.32 12.61 1.21
CA ILE A 184 -15.80 11.37 1.82
C ILE A 184 -15.46 11.31 3.31
N VAL A 185 -14.26 11.75 3.69
CA VAL A 185 -13.85 11.82 5.09
C VAL A 185 -14.65 12.87 5.86
N GLU A 186 -14.98 14.00 5.22
CA GLU A 186 -15.86 15.03 5.79
C GLU A 186 -17.28 14.49 6.05
N ASP A 187 -17.87 13.70 5.13
CA ASP A 187 -19.18 13.06 5.34
C ASP A 187 -19.19 12.02 6.48
N GLN A 188 -18.02 11.52 6.86
CA GLN A 188 -17.86 10.60 7.99
C GLN A 188 -17.70 11.32 9.34
N GLN A 189 -17.57 12.64 9.36
CA GLN A 189 -17.45 13.41 10.61
C GLN A 189 -18.76 13.40 11.40
N GLY A 190 -18.65 13.41 12.73
CA GLY A 190 -19.80 13.46 13.65
C GLY A 190 -19.90 12.24 14.56
N TYR A 191 -21.09 11.64 14.64
CA TYR A 191 -21.39 10.54 15.56
C TYR A 191 -20.94 9.18 15.00
N LEU A 192 -20.88 8.15 15.85
CA LEU A 192 -20.50 6.79 15.45
C LEU A 192 -21.32 6.27 14.25
N LEU A 193 -22.61 6.59 14.19
CA LEU A 193 -23.51 6.16 13.10
C LEU A 193 -23.25 6.90 11.77
N SER A 194 -22.50 8.00 11.77
CA SER A 194 -22.10 8.69 10.54
C SER A 194 -21.03 7.92 9.77
N TRP A 195 -20.36 6.95 10.39
CA TRP A 195 -19.29 6.20 9.74
C TRP A 195 -19.85 5.25 8.67
N ASN A 196 -19.19 5.25 7.51
CA ASN A 196 -19.56 4.43 6.36
C ASN A 196 -19.63 2.92 6.65
N VAL A 197 -18.91 2.43 7.68
CA VAL A 197 -18.99 1.03 8.13
C VAL A 197 -20.41 0.67 8.60
N PHE A 198 -21.10 1.58 9.28
CA PHE A 198 -22.47 1.35 9.75
C PHE A 198 -23.51 1.67 8.68
N LYS A 199 -23.24 2.63 7.79
CA LYS A 199 -24.11 2.94 6.65
C LYS A 199 -24.15 1.78 5.63
N GLN A 200 -23.01 1.13 5.39
CA GLN A 200 -22.86 0.05 4.39
C GLN A 200 -22.04 -1.14 4.94
N PRO A 201 -22.59 -1.93 5.88
CA PRO A 201 -21.87 -3.04 6.50
C PRO A 201 -21.54 -4.16 5.49
N VAL A 202 -22.39 -4.39 4.50
CA VAL A 202 -22.16 -5.42 3.47
C VAL A 202 -20.98 -5.02 2.56
N ALA A 203 -20.95 -3.77 2.11
CA ALA A 203 -19.84 -3.27 1.29
C ALA A 203 -18.52 -3.31 2.08
N PHE A 204 -18.55 -2.96 3.38
CA PHE A 204 -17.40 -3.07 4.26
C PHE A 204 -16.88 -4.51 4.36
N LEU A 205 -17.74 -5.51 4.57
CA LEU A 205 -17.32 -6.90 4.66
C LEU A 205 -16.72 -7.41 3.34
N ILE A 206 -17.32 -7.07 2.19
CA ILE A 206 -16.78 -7.42 0.88
C ILE A 206 -15.40 -6.77 0.68
N PHE A 207 -15.29 -5.47 0.97
CA PHE A 207 -14.03 -4.73 0.86
C PHE A 207 -12.95 -5.34 1.77
N LEU A 208 -13.29 -5.67 3.02
CA LEU A 208 -12.38 -6.27 3.98
C LEU A 208 -11.82 -7.60 3.47
N VAL A 209 -12.68 -8.51 2.99
CA VAL A 209 -12.26 -9.81 2.45
C VAL A 209 -11.41 -9.62 1.19
N SER A 210 -11.79 -8.71 0.29
CA SER A 210 -11.01 -8.40 -0.90
C SER A 210 -9.61 -7.87 -0.58
N VAL A 211 -9.47 -6.95 0.38
CA VAL A 211 -8.17 -6.41 0.80
C VAL A 211 -7.28 -7.50 1.40
N TYR A 212 -7.84 -8.41 2.20
CA TYR A 212 -7.07 -9.56 2.69
C TYR A 212 -6.56 -10.43 1.54
N ALA A 213 -7.39 -10.69 0.53
CA ALA A 213 -6.99 -11.43 -0.65
C ALA A 213 -5.96 -10.68 -1.51
N GLU A 214 -6.01 -9.35 -1.55
CA GLU A 214 -5.05 -8.51 -2.29
C GLU A 214 -3.66 -8.50 -1.64
N THR A 215 -3.62 -8.50 -0.31
CA THR A 215 -2.35 -8.55 0.45
C THR A 215 -1.68 -9.93 0.45
N ASN A 216 -2.28 -10.95 -0.18
CA ASN A 216 -1.80 -12.33 -0.26
C ASN A 216 -1.38 -12.93 1.10
N ARG A 217 -2.04 -12.51 2.19
CA ARG A 217 -1.80 -13.07 3.53
C ARG A 217 -2.81 -14.16 3.85
N LEU A 218 -2.46 -15.02 4.80
CA LEU A 218 -3.35 -16.05 5.36
C LEU A 218 -4.74 -15.45 5.65
N PRO A 219 -5.84 -16.01 5.10
CA PRO A 219 -5.96 -17.34 4.48
C PRO A 219 -5.74 -17.40 2.95
N PHE A 220 -5.48 -16.28 2.28
CA PHE A 220 -5.44 -16.14 0.82
C PHE A 220 -4.01 -16.12 0.25
N ASP A 221 -3.17 -17.00 0.76
CA ASP A 221 -1.76 -17.10 0.37
C ASP A 221 -1.55 -18.23 -0.67
N LEU A 222 -1.82 -17.92 -1.94
CA LEU A 222 -1.56 -18.85 -3.05
C LEU A 222 -0.17 -18.64 -3.67
N THR A 223 0.62 -17.69 -3.16
CA THR A 223 1.76 -17.11 -3.87
C THR A 223 3.08 -17.06 -3.10
N GLU A 224 3.10 -17.14 -1.77
CA GLU A 224 4.36 -17.09 -1.00
C GLU A 224 5.24 -18.36 -1.13
N ALA A 225 4.96 -19.27 -2.09
CA ALA A 225 5.70 -20.51 -2.36
C ALA A 225 6.26 -20.62 -3.78
#